data_AF-T2JXM8-F1
#
_entry.id   AF-T2JXM8-F1
#
_cell.length_a   1.000
_cell.length_b   1.000
_cell.length_c   1.000
_cell.angle_alpha   90.00
_cell.angle_beta   90.00
_cell.angle_gamma   90.00
#
_symmetry.space_group_name_H-M   'P 1'
#
loop_
_entity.id
_entity.type
_entity.pdbx_description
1 polymer ?
#
loop_
_entity_poly.entity_id
_entity_poly.type
_entity_poly.pdbx_seq_one_letter_code
_entity_poly.pdbx_strand_id
1 'polypeptide(L)'
;MAENKDYAALMQNALKELRQMRAKLKQLEESKSEPLAIIGMGCRFPGADNPTQFWQLLKQGKDAITSVPSDRWNVDEYYDSDPKTVGKICTRYGGFIGQLQEFDPEFFGISPREAISIDPQQRLLLEVSWEALENSGIIPKNLAGTQTGVFIGISSNDYSQQLLTREVDDIDAYLATGNSHSVAAGRLSFLLGLTGPSLAVDTACSSSLVAIHLACQSLRNLECKTAIVGGVNRLISPEFSINFSQAQMLAPDGRCKTFDGSADGFVRSEGCGVVVLKRLEQALEDGDNILAVIRGSAVNQDGRSSGLTVPNGPSQQTVIRQALENSKVDASDISYIEAHGTGTSLGDPIEIGALGAIFSKTHSPQQPLIVGSVKTNIGHLEAAAGIAGLIKVILSLQHEEIPSHLHFQNPSPHINWNELPITVPSQATPWKRSENKRLAGLSSFGFGGTNAHVILGEASPKVVETPKVDRPLHLLTLSAKTETALKAQIEQYRTYLNNHQNLSFADICYSANKGRSPFDYRFSIVAGSTTEALEKIDNTLSPNNPSLSRKGWEGSSPNSPPLGKGGSSPNSPPLGKGGSSTNSPPLGKGGSSPNSPPLGKGGSSTNSPPLVRGGWGDLLRPLPFYSLDKVRNM
;
A
#
# COMPACT_ATOMS: atom_id res chain seq x y z
N MET A 1 7.87 62.83 -25.89
CA MET A 1 6.77 62.13 -25.17
C MET A 1 6.35 60.81 -25.80
N ALA A 2 6.64 60.52 -27.08
CA ALA A 2 6.36 59.21 -27.69
C ALA A 2 7.33 58.09 -27.25
N GLU A 3 8.63 58.37 -27.11
CA GLU A 3 9.64 57.38 -26.70
C GLU A 3 9.42 56.82 -25.27
N ASN A 4 8.84 57.60 -24.37
CA ASN A 4 8.70 57.21 -22.95
C ASN A 4 7.53 56.22 -22.72
N LYS A 5 6.56 56.14 -23.64
CA LYS A 5 5.49 55.13 -23.61
C LYS A 5 5.97 53.75 -24.05
N ASP A 6 6.97 53.70 -24.92
CA ASP A 6 7.54 52.46 -25.45
C ASP A 6 8.38 51.74 -24.39
N TYR A 7 9.17 52.49 -23.61
CA TYR A 7 9.92 51.97 -22.46
C TYR A 7 9.03 51.40 -21.34
N ALA A 8 7.90 52.05 -21.04
CA ALA A 8 6.96 51.56 -20.03
C ALA A 8 6.30 50.23 -20.44
N ALA A 9 5.93 50.09 -21.72
CA ALA A 9 5.38 48.86 -22.27
C ALA A 9 6.43 47.73 -22.32
N LEU A 10 7.66 48.03 -22.75
CA LEU A 10 8.80 47.11 -22.70
C LEU A 10 9.09 46.62 -21.28
N MET A 11 9.09 47.52 -20.29
CA MET A 11 9.34 47.15 -18.89
C MET A 11 8.20 46.34 -18.28
N GLN A 12 6.94 46.61 -18.64
CA GLN A 12 5.80 45.78 -18.25
C GLN A 12 5.87 44.38 -18.86
N ASN A 13 6.27 44.26 -20.13
CA ASN A 13 6.47 42.98 -20.79
C ASN A 13 7.62 42.19 -20.15
N ALA A 14 8.75 42.83 -19.89
CA ALA A 14 9.89 42.21 -19.20
C ALA A 14 9.52 41.73 -17.78
N LEU A 15 8.74 42.52 -17.02
CA LEU A 15 8.23 42.11 -15.70
C LEU A 15 7.25 40.93 -15.80
N LYS A 16 6.41 40.89 -16.84
CA LYS A 16 5.49 39.77 -17.09
C LYS A 16 6.27 38.49 -17.42
N GLU A 17 7.27 38.58 -18.30
CA GLU A 17 8.13 37.44 -18.64
C GLU A 17 8.93 36.95 -17.44
N LEU A 18 9.51 37.86 -16.63
CA LEU A 18 10.22 37.49 -15.40
C LEU A 18 9.30 36.78 -14.39
N ARG A 19 8.04 37.23 -14.25
CA ARG A 19 7.06 36.54 -13.41
C ARG A 19 6.72 35.15 -13.95
N GLN A 20 6.55 35.01 -15.26
CA GLN A 20 6.29 33.72 -15.91
C GLN A 20 7.48 32.76 -15.77
N MET A 21 8.72 33.24 -15.97
CA MET A 21 9.93 32.44 -15.77
C MET A 21 10.10 32.01 -14.31
N ARG A 22 9.87 32.90 -13.35
CA ARG A 22 9.90 32.56 -11.91
C ARG A 22 8.84 31.54 -11.54
N ALA A 23 7.62 31.68 -12.07
CA ALA A 23 6.55 30.71 -11.85
C ALA A 23 6.92 29.34 -12.44
N LYS A 24 7.49 29.31 -13.65
CA LYS A 24 7.93 28.08 -14.31
C LYS A 24 9.09 27.41 -13.57
N LEU A 25 10.07 28.17 -13.08
CA LEU A 25 11.16 27.65 -12.25
C LEU A 25 10.64 27.06 -10.94
N LYS A 26 9.75 27.79 -10.25
CA LYS A 26 9.13 27.31 -9.02
C LYS A 26 8.36 26.00 -9.24
N GLN A 27 7.58 25.90 -10.32
CA GLN A 27 6.86 24.68 -10.67
C GLN A 27 7.81 23.50 -10.99
N LEU A 28 8.92 23.77 -11.68
CA LEU A 28 9.96 22.75 -11.93
C LEU A 28 10.66 22.30 -10.65
N GLU A 29 10.87 23.19 -9.68
CA GLU A 29 11.44 22.85 -8.38
C GLU A 29 10.45 22.08 -7.50
N GLU A 30 9.17 22.44 -7.55
CA GLU A 30 8.09 21.77 -6.81
C GLU A 30 7.85 20.36 -7.33
N SER A 31 7.81 20.16 -8.66
CA SER A 31 7.63 18.84 -9.29
C SER A 31 8.72 17.83 -8.94
N LYS A 32 9.98 18.28 -8.78
CA LYS A 32 11.11 17.41 -8.37
C LYS A 32 10.93 16.84 -6.96
N SER A 33 10.29 17.59 -6.07
CA SER A 33 10.02 17.20 -4.69
C SER A 33 8.54 16.88 -4.46
N GLU A 34 7.78 16.63 -5.53
CA GLU A 34 6.34 16.44 -5.39
C GLU A 34 6.08 15.22 -4.49
N PRO A 35 5.24 15.37 -3.45
CA PRO A 35 4.83 14.24 -2.63
C PRO A 35 4.01 13.24 -3.46
N LEU A 36 4.15 11.97 -3.14
CA LEU A 36 3.46 10.90 -3.86
C LEU A 36 2.47 10.22 -2.92
N ALA A 37 1.22 10.14 -3.35
CA ALA A 37 0.16 9.47 -2.61
C ALA A 37 0.27 7.96 -2.79
N ILE A 38 0.21 7.23 -1.67
CA ILE A 38 -0.11 5.80 -1.67
C ILE A 38 -1.63 5.71 -1.58
N ILE A 39 -2.26 5.20 -2.64
CA ILE A 39 -3.72 5.20 -2.78
C ILE A 39 -4.35 3.81 -2.58
N GLY A 40 -3.56 2.75 -2.67
CA GLY A 40 -3.99 1.38 -2.44
C GLY A 40 -2.86 0.51 -1.93
N MET A 41 -3.19 -0.55 -1.19
CA MET A 41 -2.25 -1.56 -0.74
C MET A 41 -2.89 -2.96 -0.63
N GLY A 42 -2.08 -3.99 -0.85
CA GLY A 42 -2.41 -5.39 -0.63
C GLY A 42 -1.19 -6.13 -0.07
N CYS A 43 -1.42 -7.21 0.68
CA CYS A 43 -0.32 -8.05 1.16
C CYS A 43 -0.72 -9.50 1.44
N ARG A 44 0.28 -10.37 1.42
CA ARG A 44 0.29 -11.72 2.00
C ARG A 44 1.55 -11.87 2.83
N PHE A 45 1.39 -11.96 4.15
CA PHE A 45 2.48 -12.08 5.11
C PHE A 45 2.20 -13.25 6.07
N PRO A 46 3.22 -13.78 6.78
CA PRO A 46 3.00 -14.86 7.73
C PRO A 46 1.93 -14.50 8.75
N GLY A 47 0.91 -15.35 8.87
CA GLY A 47 -0.24 -15.13 9.75
C GLY A 47 -1.22 -14.02 9.33
N ALA A 48 -1.08 -13.45 8.12
CA ALA A 48 -1.94 -12.38 7.64
C ALA A 48 -2.10 -12.35 6.11
N ASP A 49 -3.32 -12.56 5.64
CA ASP A 49 -3.65 -12.56 4.21
C ASP A 49 -4.06 -11.20 3.66
N ASN A 50 -4.07 -10.13 4.47
CA ASN A 50 -4.40 -8.77 4.00
C ASN A 50 -3.95 -7.71 5.03
N PRO A 51 -3.94 -6.42 4.67
CA PRO A 51 -3.49 -5.35 5.58
C PRO A 51 -4.27 -5.29 6.89
N THR A 52 -5.57 -5.62 6.89
CA THR A 52 -6.39 -5.63 8.11
C THR A 52 -5.96 -6.75 9.07
N GLN A 53 -5.77 -7.96 8.58
CA GLN A 53 -5.26 -9.08 9.39
C GLN A 53 -3.83 -8.81 9.85
N PHE A 54 -3.00 -8.18 9.01
CA PHE A 54 -1.65 -7.82 9.36
C PHE A 54 -1.61 -6.81 10.51
N TRP A 55 -2.48 -5.79 10.49
CA TRP A 55 -2.63 -4.90 11.63
C TRP A 55 -3.06 -5.63 12.90
N GLN A 56 -4.01 -6.57 12.82
CA GLN A 56 -4.41 -7.35 14.00
C GLN A 56 -3.26 -8.17 14.58
N LEU A 57 -2.42 -8.77 13.72
CA LEU A 57 -1.22 -9.50 14.13
C LEU A 57 -0.23 -8.58 14.86
N LEU A 58 0.06 -7.41 14.29
CA LEU A 58 0.96 -6.41 14.87
C LEU A 58 0.42 -5.88 16.21
N LYS A 59 -0.86 -5.51 16.25
CA LYS A 59 -1.53 -5.01 17.46
C LYS A 59 -1.53 -6.01 18.60
N GLN A 60 -1.65 -7.29 18.29
CA GLN A 60 -1.59 -8.38 19.27
C GLN A 60 -0.15 -8.72 19.70
N GLY A 61 0.86 -8.10 19.10
CA GLY A 61 2.27 -8.40 19.39
C GLY A 61 2.65 -9.85 19.06
N LYS A 62 2.07 -10.42 18.00
CA LYS A 62 2.29 -11.84 17.64
C LYS A 62 3.60 -12.05 16.89
N ASP A 63 4.30 -13.11 17.28
CA ASP A 63 5.39 -13.75 16.55
C ASP A 63 4.77 -14.78 15.57
N ALA A 64 4.96 -14.56 14.28
CA ALA A 64 4.39 -15.35 13.19
C ALA A 64 5.36 -16.41 12.66
N ILE A 65 6.50 -16.59 13.30
CA ILE A 65 7.47 -17.61 12.93
C ILE A 65 6.97 -19.00 13.33
N THR A 66 7.10 -19.93 12.41
CA THR A 66 6.67 -21.33 12.57
C THR A 66 7.78 -22.28 12.14
N SER A 67 7.64 -23.57 12.41
CA SER A 67 8.52 -24.58 11.83
C SER A 67 8.32 -24.66 10.31
N VAL A 68 9.37 -25.03 9.56
CA VAL A 68 9.25 -25.31 8.12
C VAL A 68 8.07 -26.25 7.84
N PRO A 69 7.09 -25.84 7.02
CA PRO A 69 5.96 -26.68 6.65
C PRO A 69 6.38 -27.92 5.86
N SER A 70 5.67 -29.03 6.03
CA SER A 70 5.96 -30.30 5.35
C SER A 70 5.74 -30.24 3.83
N ASP A 71 5.01 -29.25 3.32
CA ASP A 71 4.81 -29.01 1.89
C ASP A 71 5.93 -28.17 1.24
N ARG A 72 6.97 -27.79 2.00
CA ARG A 72 8.18 -27.13 1.48
C ARG A 72 9.32 -28.12 1.26
N TRP A 73 9.89 -28.60 2.35
CA TRP A 73 10.92 -29.64 2.36
C TRP A 73 10.93 -30.36 3.73
N ASN A 74 11.53 -31.55 3.79
CA ASN A 74 11.70 -32.27 5.04
C ASN A 74 12.79 -31.61 5.90
N VAL A 75 12.40 -30.82 6.90
CA VAL A 75 13.34 -30.08 7.76
C VAL A 75 14.33 -30.98 8.50
N ASP A 76 13.95 -32.21 8.84
CA ASP A 76 14.82 -33.15 9.56
C ASP A 76 16.02 -33.61 8.72
N GLU A 77 15.90 -33.62 7.40
CA GLU A 77 17.00 -33.98 6.49
C GLU A 77 18.08 -32.89 6.44
N TYR A 78 17.71 -31.64 6.67
CA TYR A 78 18.60 -30.48 6.50
C TYR A 78 19.01 -29.83 7.81
N TYR A 79 18.31 -30.06 8.92
CA TYR A 79 18.65 -29.44 10.19
C TYR A 79 19.89 -30.05 10.84
N ASP A 80 20.74 -29.18 11.39
CA ASP A 80 21.77 -29.54 12.36
C ASP A 80 21.90 -28.39 13.38
N SER A 81 22.08 -28.72 14.66
CA SER A 81 22.28 -27.73 15.71
C SER A 81 23.66 -27.06 15.66
N ASP A 82 24.67 -27.71 15.05
CA ASP A 82 25.97 -27.08 14.81
C ASP A 82 25.90 -26.22 13.53
N PRO A 83 25.99 -24.88 13.63
CA PRO A 83 25.93 -23.99 12.48
C PRO A 83 27.11 -24.18 11.51
N LYS A 84 28.16 -24.93 11.89
CA LYS A 84 29.32 -25.22 11.05
C LYS A 84 29.17 -26.51 10.24
N THR A 85 28.12 -27.30 10.47
CA THR A 85 27.92 -28.53 9.70
C THR A 85 27.62 -28.19 8.24
N VAL A 86 28.48 -28.64 7.34
CA VAL A 86 28.37 -28.37 5.90
C VAL A 86 27.08 -28.97 5.34
N GLY A 87 26.36 -28.22 4.51
CA GLY A 87 25.14 -28.68 3.84
C GLY A 87 23.91 -28.73 4.76
N LYS A 88 23.99 -28.17 5.97
CA LYS A 88 22.90 -28.14 6.95
C LYS A 88 22.42 -26.71 7.23
N ILE A 89 21.21 -26.64 7.78
CA ILE A 89 20.52 -25.44 8.23
C ILE A 89 20.55 -25.41 9.76
N CYS A 90 21.00 -24.30 10.34
CA CYS A 90 21.13 -24.14 11.80
C CYS A 90 19.81 -23.95 12.55
N THR A 91 18.69 -23.85 11.82
CA THR A 91 17.37 -23.57 12.37
C THR A 91 16.28 -24.40 11.68
N ARG A 92 15.17 -24.60 12.40
CA ARG A 92 13.97 -25.31 11.91
C ARG A 92 12.83 -24.37 11.58
N TYR A 93 13.06 -23.06 11.70
CA TYR A 93 12.01 -22.05 11.76
C TYR A 93 12.08 -21.08 10.57
N GLY A 94 10.93 -20.52 10.23
CA GLY A 94 10.75 -19.52 9.18
C GLY A 94 9.39 -18.86 9.25
N GLY A 95 9.24 -17.72 8.59
CA GLY A 95 7.93 -17.13 8.33
C GLY A 95 7.36 -17.67 7.03
N PHE A 96 6.22 -18.37 7.08
CA PHE A 96 5.61 -18.98 5.91
C PHE A 96 4.19 -18.44 5.70
N ILE A 97 3.81 -18.27 4.43
CA ILE A 97 2.44 -17.97 4.01
C ILE A 97 1.83 -19.21 3.36
N GLY A 98 0.57 -19.12 2.92
CA GLY A 98 -0.23 -20.24 2.38
C GLY A 98 0.46 -21.16 1.36
N GLN A 99 -0.24 -22.22 0.99
CA GLN A 99 0.30 -23.33 0.20
C GLN A 99 0.85 -22.86 -1.16
N LEU A 100 1.98 -23.43 -1.59
CA LEU A 100 2.64 -23.09 -2.87
C LEU A 100 1.77 -23.35 -4.10
N GLN A 101 0.84 -24.30 -4.00
CA GLN A 101 0.05 -24.79 -5.12
C GLN A 101 -1.24 -23.99 -5.38
N GLU A 102 -1.68 -23.17 -4.42
CA GLU A 102 -2.98 -22.49 -4.49
C GLU A 102 -2.92 -21.24 -5.37
N PHE A 103 -3.70 -21.25 -6.46
CA PHE A 103 -3.83 -20.11 -7.38
C PHE A 103 -5.15 -20.24 -8.17
N ASP A 104 -5.73 -19.11 -8.60
CA ASP A 104 -6.90 -19.07 -9.50
C ASP A 104 -6.47 -18.68 -10.93
N PRO A 105 -6.02 -19.65 -11.75
CA PRO A 105 -5.49 -19.34 -13.08
C PRO A 105 -6.56 -18.84 -14.05
N GLU A 106 -7.80 -19.34 -13.95
CA GLU A 106 -8.91 -18.94 -14.82
C GLU A 106 -9.28 -17.47 -14.61
N PHE A 107 -9.23 -16.98 -13.37
CA PHE A 107 -9.41 -15.57 -13.08
C PHE A 107 -8.41 -14.69 -13.84
N PHE A 108 -7.16 -15.13 -13.98
CA PHE A 108 -6.11 -14.40 -14.68
C PHE A 108 -5.98 -14.76 -16.18
N GLY A 109 -6.88 -15.60 -16.71
CA GLY A 109 -6.84 -16.03 -18.11
C GLY A 109 -5.61 -16.90 -18.44
N ILE A 110 -5.09 -17.60 -17.44
CA ILE A 110 -3.92 -18.48 -17.54
C ILE A 110 -4.43 -19.92 -17.69
N SER A 111 -3.85 -20.67 -18.62
CA SER A 111 -4.23 -22.08 -18.79
C SER A 111 -3.70 -22.93 -17.63
N PRO A 112 -4.36 -24.04 -17.24
CA PRO A 112 -3.84 -24.92 -16.19
C PRO A 112 -2.43 -25.43 -16.47
N ARG A 113 -2.10 -25.69 -17.75
CA ARG A 113 -0.77 -26.12 -18.17
C ARG A 113 0.29 -25.05 -17.90
N GLU A 114 0.01 -23.81 -18.29
CA GLU A 114 0.92 -22.69 -18.00
C GLU A 114 1.06 -22.45 -16.50
N ALA A 115 -0.06 -22.51 -15.76
CA ALA A 115 -0.08 -22.23 -14.33
C ALA A 115 0.91 -23.08 -13.54
N ILE A 116 1.09 -24.36 -13.91
CA ILE A 116 2.05 -25.27 -13.27
C ILE A 116 3.48 -24.74 -13.42
N SER A 117 3.87 -24.22 -14.59
CA SER A 117 5.23 -23.73 -14.84
C SER A 117 5.51 -22.33 -14.28
N ILE A 118 4.48 -21.60 -13.82
CA ILE A 118 4.64 -20.25 -13.26
C ILE A 118 5.18 -20.32 -11.82
N ASP A 119 6.26 -19.60 -11.52
CA ASP A 119 6.77 -19.40 -10.17
C ASP A 119 5.66 -18.90 -9.22
N PRO A 120 5.44 -19.55 -8.06
CA PRO A 120 4.51 -19.08 -7.03
C PRO A 120 4.65 -17.60 -6.66
N GLN A 121 5.83 -16.99 -6.81
CA GLN A 121 6.04 -15.55 -6.65
C GLN A 121 5.23 -14.72 -7.66
N GLN A 122 5.21 -15.12 -8.95
CA GLN A 122 4.42 -14.43 -9.97
C GLN A 122 2.91 -14.60 -9.73
N ARG A 123 2.48 -15.80 -9.32
CA ARG A 123 1.07 -16.08 -8.96
C ARG A 123 0.60 -15.16 -7.83
N LEU A 124 1.41 -15.04 -6.79
CA LEU A 124 1.13 -14.19 -5.64
C LEU A 124 1.10 -12.70 -6.01
N LEU A 125 2.01 -12.25 -6.87
CA LEU A 125 2.02 -10.88 -7.38
C LEU A 125 0.72 -10.54 -8.14
N LEU A 126 0.19 -11.46 -8.94
CA LEU A 126 -1.07 -11.25 -9.66
C LEU A 126 -2.24 -11.02 -8.69
N GLU A 127 -2.38 -11.87 -7.68
CA GLU A 127 -3.43 -11.74 -6.66
C GLU A 127 -3.27 -10.45 -5.86
N VAL A 128 -2.10 -10.21 -5.29
CA VAL A 128 -1.87 -9.07 -4.39
C VAL A 128 -1.91 -7.74 -5.14
N SER A 129 -1.48 -7.70 -6.40
CA SER A 129 -1.60 -6.49 -7.24
C SER A 129 -3.06 -6.20 -7.58
N TRP A 130 -3.85 -7.24 -7.88
CA TRP A 130 -5.28 -7.09 -8.10
C TRP A 130 -5.96 -6.47 -6.88
N GLU A 131 -5.70 -7.01 -5.70
CA GLU A 131 -6.22 -6.52 -4.43
C GLU A 131 -5.76 -5.10 -4.10
N ALA A 132 -4.50 -4.75 -4.36
CA ALA A 132 -4.02 -3.39 -4.15
C ALA A 132 -4.77 -2.38 -5.05
N LEU A 133 -5.11 -2.77 -6.28
CA LEU A 133 -5.95 -1.96 -7.17
C LEU A 133 -7.39 -1.85 -6.64
N GLU A 134 -7.98 -2.95 -6.18
CA GLU A 134 -9.29 -2.90 -5.53
C GLU A 134 -9.30 -2.02 -4.27
N ASN A 135 -8.22 -2.07 -3.48
CA ASN A 135 -8.04 -1.25 -2.30
C ASN A 135 -8.00 0.25 -2.65
N SER A 136 -7.39 0.60 -3.79
CA SER A 136 -7.41 1.97 -4.33
C SER A 136 -8.74 2.41 -4.93
N GLY A 137 -9.71 1.50 -5.10
CA GLY A 137 -10.98 1.79 -5.79
C GLY A 137 -10.82 1.94 -7.30
N ILE A 138 -9.66 1.56 -7.87
CA ILE A 138 -9.41 1.57 -9.31
C ILE A 138 -9.92 0.25 -9.89
N ILE A 139 -10.81 0.35 -10.89
CA ILE A 139 -11.21 -0.81 -11.69
C ILE A 139 -10.06 -1.18 -12.63
N PRO A 140 -9.47 -2.39 -12.53
CA PRO A 140 -8.31 -2.80 -13.33
C PRO A 140 -8.48 -2.61 -14.85
N LYS A 141 -9.69 -2.87 -15.37
CA LYS A 141 -10.01 -2.67 -16.80
C LYS A 141 -9.80 -1.23 -17.29
N ASN A 142 -9.94 -0.24 -16.40
CA ASN A 142 -9.75 1.17 -16.76
C ASN A 142 -8.27 1.55 -16.92
N LEU A 143 -7.34 0.69 -16.52
CA LEU A 143 -5.91 0.91 -16.68
C LEU A 143 -5.38 0.45 -18.05
N ALA A 144 -6.16 -0.31 -18.81
CA ALA A 144 -5.73 -0.79 -20.13
C ALA A 144 -5.43 0.40 -21.07
N GLY A 145 -4.26 0.36 -21.70
CA GLY A 145 -3.73 1.41 -22.57
C GLY A 145 -3.17 2.64 -21.84
N THR A 146 -3.18 2.65 -20.49
CA THR A 146 -2.64 3.77 -19.72
C THR A 146 -1.14 3.60 -19.47
N GLN A 147 -0.44 4.73 -19.29
CA GLN A 147 0.95 4.80 -18.84
C GLN A 147 1.03 4.51 -17.33
N THR A 148 0.60 3.30 -16.93
CA THR A 148 0.78 2.80 -15.57
C THR A 148 2.08 1.98 -15.54
N GLY A 149 2.98 2.32 -14.63
CA GLY A 149 4.25 1.60 -14.45
C GLY A 149 4.12 0.44 -13.46
N VAL A 150 5.04 -0.52 -13.55
CA VAL A 150 5.15 -1.71 -12.68
C VAL A 150 6.60 -1.84 -12.20
N PHE A 151 6.82 -1.85 -10.90
CA PHE A 151 8.15 -1.90 -10.28
C PHE A 151 8.17 -2.95 -9.17
N ILE A 152 8.80 -4.09 -9.41
CA ILE A 152 8.73 -5.25 -8.51
C ILE A 152 10.12 -5.62 -7.99
N GLY A 153 10.27 -5.64 -6.67
CA GLY A 153 11.42 -6.25 -6.00
C GLY A 153 11.31 -7.78 -5.98
N ILE A 154 12.25 -8.49 -6.60
CA ILE A 154 12.29 -9.96 -6.66
C ILE A 154 13.75 -10.40 -6.85
N SER A 155 14.18 -11.45 -6.13
CA SER A 155 15.60 -11.86 -6.09
C SER A 155 15.80 -13.38 -6.20
N SER A 156 14.89 -14.19 -5.64
CA SER A 156 15.00 -15.66 -5.62
C SER A 156 14.42 -16.29 -6.89
N ASN A 157 15.00 -17.41 -7.33
CA ASN A 157 14.58 -18.17 -8.53
C ASN A 157 14.61 -19.70 -8.28
N ASP A 158 14.29 -20.09 -7.05
CA ASP A 158 14.33 -21.46 -6.53
C ASP A 158 13.44 -22.40 -7.37
N TYR A 159 12.27 -21.91 -7.81
CA TYR A 159 11.33 -22.71 -8.59
C TYR A 159 11.93 -23.14 -9.93
N SER A 160 12.60 -22.23 -10.65
CA SER A 160 13.28 -22.58 -11.89
C SER A 160 14.38 -23.61 -11.67
N GLN A 161 15.12 -23.51 -10.57
CA GLN A 161 16.17 -24.48 -10.26
C GLN A 161 15.58 -25.86 -10.03
N GLN A 162 14.48 -25.97 -9.28
CA GLN A 162 13.77 -27.23 -9.08
C GLN A 162 13.13 -27.80 -10.35
N LEU A 163 12.64 -26.95 -11.26
CA LEU A 163 12.10 -27.43 -12.53
C LEU A 163 13.20 -27.93 -13.47
N LEU A 164 14.39 -27.33 -13.43
CA LEU A 164 15.53 -27.72 -14.26
C LEU A 164 16.24 -29.00 -13.78
N THR A 165 15.96 -29.49 -12.57
CA THR A 165 16.44 -30.81 -12.12
C THR A 165 15.57 -31.97 -12.60
N ARG A 166 14.42 -31.68 -13.25
CA ARG A 166 13.57 -32.68 -13.90
C ARG A 166 14.19 -33.18 -15.20
N GLU A 167 13.58 -34.20 -15.80
CA GLU A 167 14.01 -34.74 -17.08
C GLU A 167 13.92 -33.67 -18.17
N VAL A 168 14.80 -33.71 -19.18
CA VAL A 168 14.80 -32.71 -20.28
C VAL A 168 13.46 -32.69 -21.02
N ASP A 169 12.77 -33.82 -21.07
CA ASP A 169 11.45 -33.97 -21.69
C ASP A 169 10.33 -33.24 -20.91
N ASP A 170 10.55 -32.87 -19.64
CA ASP A 170 9.62 -32.08 -18.82
C ASP A 170 9.75 -30.56 -19.07
N ILE A 171 10.76 -30.12 -19.83
CA ILE A 171 10.96 -28.72 -20.16
C ILE A 171 9.93 -28.30 -21.21
N ASP A 172 8.96 -27.48 -20.80
CA ASP A 172 7.95 -26.93 -21.70
C ASP A 172 8.19 -25.46 -22.08
N ALA A 173 7.38 -24.97 -23.01
CA ALA A 173 7.47 -23.60 -23.52
C ALA A 173 7.19 -22.54 -22.44
N TYR A 174 6.56 -22.90 -21.32
CA TYR A 174 6.17 -21.96 -20.26
C TYR A 174 7.27 -21.78 -19.22
N LEU A 175 8.24 -22.68 -19.12
CA LEU A 175 9.33 -22.62 -18.13
C LEU A 175 10.01 -21.23 -18.10
N ALA A 176 10.40 -20.70 -19.27
CA ALA A 176 11.09 -19.42 -19.37
C ALA A 176 10.20 -18.26 -18.89
N THR A 177 8.95 -18.20 -19.36
CA THR A 177 8.00 -17.14 -18.98
C THR A 177 7.49 -17.29 -17.55
N GLY A 178 7.47 -18.50 -17.02
CA GLY A 178 6.98 -18.80 -15.69
C GLY A 178 7.95 -18.38 -14.59
N ASN A 179 9.25 -18.30 -14.90
CA ASN A 179 10.29 -18.13 -13.87
C ASN A 179 11.16 -16.88 -14.06
N SER A 180 11.16 -16.27 -15.25
CA SER A 180 11.95 -15.04 -15.45
C SER A 180 11.42 -13.89 -14.59
N HIS A 181 12.31 -13.23 -13.84
CA HIS A 181 11.95 -12.07 -13.03
C HIS A 181 11.40 -10.91 -13.86
N SER A 182 11.94 -10.67 -15.06
CA SER A 182 11.41 -9.64 -15.94
C SER A 182 9.96 -9.91 -16.34
N VAL A 183 9.60 -11.19 -16.49
CA VAL A 183 8.22 -11.60 -16.76
C VAL A 183 7.34 -11.47 -15.52
N ALA A 184 7.86 -11.50 -14.29
CA ALA A 184 7.04 -11.21 -13.10
C ALA A 184 6.40 -9.82 -13.16
N ALA A 185 7.18 -8.78 -13.53
CA ALA A 185 6.65 -7.43 -13.77
C ALA A 185 5.89 -7.36 -15.11
N GLY A 186 6.43 -7.95 -16.17
CA GLY A 186 5.83 -7.93 -17.51
C GLY A 186 4.45 -8.59 -17.57
N ARG A 187 4.21 -9.64 -16.78
CA ARG A 187 2.93 -10.37 -16.72
C ARG A 187 1.83 -9.51 -16.09
N LEU A 188 2.16 -8.69 -15.09
CA LEU A 188 1.23 -7.68 -14.56
C LEU A 188 0.87 -6.65 -15.63
N SER A 189 1.87 -6.13 -16.33
CA SER A 189 1.66 -5.19 -17.44
C SER A 189 0.81 -5.81 -18.55
N PHE A 190 1.09 -7.05 -18.94
CA PHE A 190 0.36 -7.77 -19.98
C PHE A 190 -1.10 -8.00 -19.59
N LEU A 191 -1.35 -8.55 -18.39
CA LEU A 191 -2.69 -8.87 -17.90
C LEU A 191 -3.58 -7.62 -17.82
N LEU A 192 -3.02 -6.52 -17.32
CA LEU A 192 -3.74 -5.27 -17.08
C LEU A 192 -3.74 -4.32 -18.30
N GLY A 193 -3.00 -4.67 -19.36
CA GLY A 193 -2.86 -3.86 -20.58
C GLY A 193 -2.08 -2.57 -20.37
N LEU A 194 -1.08 -2.55 -19.48
CA LEU A 194 -0.34 -1.34 -19.09
C LEU A 194 0.80 -1.05 -20.07
N THR A 195 1.05 0.23 -20.33
CA THR A 195 2.08 0.68 -21.28
C THR A 195 3.15 1.57 -20.66
N GLY A 196 3.20 1.68 -19.32
CA GLY A 196 4.28 2.38 -18.62
C GLY A 196 5.53 1.50 -18.43
N PRO A 197 6.58 2.01 -17.75
CA PRO A 197 7.78 1.23 -17.43
C PRO A 197 7.44 -0.04 -16.65
N SER A 198 8.05 -1.18 -16.99
CA SER A 198 7.84 -2.46 -16.32
C SER A 198 9.18 -3.10 -15.99
N LEU A 199 9.50 -3.19 -14.69
CA LEU A 199 10.84 -3.48 -14.20
C LEU A 199 10.79 -4.47 -13.03
N ALA A 200 11.67 -5.47 -13.11
CA ALA A 200 12.05 -6.29 -11.97
C ALA A 200 13.39 -5.79 -11.43
N VAL A 201 13.48 -5.65 -10.11
CA VAL A 201 14.61 -5.04 -9.40
C VAL A 201 15.16 -6.05 -8.40
N ASP A 202 16.45 -6.35 -8.52
CA ASP A 202 17.18 -7.15 -7.54
C ASP A 202 18.34 -6.34 -6.95
N THR A 203 18.14 -5.92 -5.70
CA THR A 203 19.19 -5.39 -4.83
C THR A 203 19.15 -6.12 -3.48
N ALA A 204 18.84 -7.42 -3.51
CA ALA A 204 18.62 -8.27 -2.35
C ALA A 204 17.60 -7.69 -1.35
N CYS A 205 17.97 -7.51 -0.09
CA CYS A 205 17.05 -7.10 0.97
C CYS A 205 16.46 -5.69 0.77
N SER A 206 17.07 -4.86 -0.07
CA SER A 206 16.58 -3.52 -0.39
C SER A 206 15.68 -3.46 -1.65
N SER A 207 15.49 -4.57 -2.37
CA SER A 207 14.81 -4.63 -3.67
C SER A 207 13.49 -3.86 -3.71
N SER A 208 12.57 -4.12 -2.78
CA SER A 208 11.27 -3.42 -2.77
C SER A 208 11.36 -1.92 -2.50
N LEU A 209 12.32 -1.45 -1.68
CA LEU A 209 12.47 0.01 -1.45
C LEU A 209 13.16 0.69 -2.63
N VAL A 210 14.08 0.00 -3.32
CA VAL A 210 14.65 0.51 -4.57
C VAL A 210 13.56 0.57 -5.65
N ALA A 211 12.67 -0.44 -5.73
CA ALA A 211 11.51 -0.41 -6.62
C ALA A 211 10.60 0.80 -6.32
N ILE A 212 10.34 1.11 -5.04
CA ILE A 212 9.63 2.34 -4.63
C ILE A 212 10.36 3.58 -5.09
N HIS A 213 11.67 3.67 -4.87
CA HIS A 213 12.46 4.82 -5.30
C HIS A 213 12.35 5.05 -6.82
N LEU A 214 12.50 3.99 -7.62
CA LEU A 214 12.39 4.06 -9.08
C LEU A 214 10.98 4.47 -9.54
N ALA A 215 9.94 3.93 -8.91
CA ALA A 215 8.56 4.35 -9.18
C ALA A 215 8.33 5.83 -8.84
N CYS A 216 8.92 6.31 -7.74
CA CYS A 216 8.84 7.71 -7.34
C CYS A 216 9.48 8.62 -8.39
N GLN A 217 10.65 8.23 -8.90
CA GLN A 217 11.34 8.95 -9.98
C GLN A 217 10.50 8.96 -11.26
N SER A 218 9.95 7.81 -11.67
CA SER A 218 9.12 7.69 -12.88
C SER A 218 7.86 8.57 -12.81
N LEU A 219 7.17 8.61 -11.65
CA LEU A 219 5.99 9.46 -11.45
C LEU A 219 6.33 10.97 -11.51
N ARG A 220 7.45 11.38 -10.90
CA ARG A 220 7.94 12.78 -10.90
C ARG A 220 8.43 13.22 -12.28
N ASN A 221 9.05 12.30 -13.02
CA ASN A 221 9.49 12.53 -14.40
C ASN A 221 8.35 12.44 -15.43
N LEU A 222 7.13 12.13 -14.99
CA LEU A 222 5.95 11.94 -15.84
C LEU A 222 6.09 10.78 -16.84
N GLU A 223 6.97 9.80 -16.58
CA GLU A 223 7.11 8.57 -17.37
C GLU A 223 5.93 7.62 -17.15
N CYS A 224 5.25 7.75 -16.00
CA CYS A 224 3.97 7.13 -15.72
C CYS A 224 3.05 8.07 -14.92
N LYS A 225 1.74 7.78 -14.93
CA LYS A 225 0.73 8.53 -14.14
C LYS A 225 0.29 7.79 -12.89
N THR A 226 0.45 6.48 -12.89
CA THR A 226 0.15 5.57 -11.78
C THR A 226 1.24 4.51 -11.76
N ALA A 227 1.64 4.04 -10.59
CA ALA A 227 2.62 2.98 -10.46
C ALA A 227 2.11 1.88 -9.53
N ILE A 228 2.22 0.64 -9.97
CA ILE A 228 2.06 -0.56 -9.15
C ILE A 228 3.45 -0.95 -8.68
N VAL A 229 3.67 -0.96 -7.37
CA VAL A 229 5.00 -1.16 -6.78
C VAL A 229 4.92 -2.22 -5.71
N GLY A 230 5.84 -3.17 -5.71
CA GLY A 230 5.79 -4.23 -4.72
C GLY A 230 7.11 -4.95 -4.52
N GLY A 231 7.05 -5.99 -3.70
CA GLY A 231 8.12 -6.96 -3.54
C GLY A 231 7.54 -8.30 -3.14
N VAL A 232 8.19 -9.38 -3.58
CA VAL A 232 7.79 -10.75 -3.29
C VAL A 232 8.99 -11.60 -2.88
N ASN A 233 8.77 -12.55 -1.98
CA ASN A 233 9.70 -13.60 -1.63
C ASN A 233 8.96 -14.90 -1.28
N ARG A 234 9.47 -16.04 -1.76
CA ARG A 234 8.97 -17.38 -1.41
C ARG A 234 10.15 -18.30 -1.07
N LEU A 235 9.96 -19.14 -0.05
CA LEU A 235 10.95 -20.10 0.42
C LEU A 235 10.56 -21.47 -0.12
N ILE A 236 11.02 -21.77 -1.34
CA ILE A 236 10.59 -22.98 -2.07
C ILE A 236 11.52 -24.16 -1.77
N SER A 237 12.82 -23.90 -1.60
CA SER A 237 13.83 -24.94 -1.50
C SER A 237 14.85 -24.64 -0.38
N PRO A 238 15.54 -25.67 0.16
CA PRO A 238 16.40 -25.51 1.33
C PRO A 238 17.77 -24.85 1.03
N GLU A 239 18.20 -24.79 -0.23
CA GLU A 239 19.56 -24.46 -0.65
C GLU A 239 19.99 -23.06 -0.20
N PHE A 240 19.14 -22.05 -0.34
CA PHE A 240 19.45 -20.71 0.16
C PHE A 240 19.47 -20.65 1.70
N SER A 241 18.65 -21.45 2.37
CA SER A 241 18.69 -21.55 3.84
C SER A 241 20.00 -22.21 4.31
N ILE A 242 20.47 -23.24 3.60
CA ILE A 242 21.79 -23.84 3.83
C ILE A 242 22.87 -22.78 3.62
N ASN A 243 22.83 -22.04 2.50
CA ASN A 243 23.81 -20.99 2.19
C ASN A 243 23.89 -19.94 3.31
N PHE A 244 22.75 -19.41 3.76
CA PHE A 244 22.73 -18.42 4.83
C PHE A 244 23.13 -18.99 6.19
N SER A 245 22.88 -20.27 6.48
CA SER A 245 23.44 -20.94 7.65
C SER A 245 24.97 -21.04 7.58
N GLN A 246 25.54 -21.44 6.45
CA GLN A 246 26.99 -21.49 6.27
C GLN A 246 27.64 -20.10 6.35
N ALA A 247 26.92 -19.06 5.90
CA ALA A 247 27.33 -17.67 6.02
C ALA A 247 27.13 -17.10 7.44
N GLN A 248 26.63 -17.90 8.40
CA GLN A 248 26.35 -17.50 9.78
C GLN A 248 25.40 -16.29 9.86
N MET A 249 24.46 -16.20 8.93
CA MET A 249 23.49 -15.12 8.86
C MET A 249 22.17 -15.45 9.58
N LEU A 250 21.88 -16.74 9.79
CA LEU A 250 20.62 -17.20 10.37
C LEU A 250 20.72 -17.37 11.89
N ALA A 251 19.70 -16.86 12.59
CA ALA A 251 19.52 -17.10 14.02
C ALA A 251 19.14 -18.56 14.29
N PRO A 252 19.89 -19.33 15.11
CA PRO A 252 19.57 -20.74 15.38
C PRO A 252 18.18 -20.94 16.00
N ASP A 253 17.74 -20.00 16.85
CA ASP A 253 16.42 -20.01 17.47
C ASP A 253 15.29 -19.50 16.55
N GLY A 254 15.63 -19.08 15.33
CA GLY A 254 14.68 -18.65 14.33
C GLY A 254 14.02 -17.31 14.61
N ARG A 255 14.65 -16.38 15.35
CA ARG A 255 14.04 -15.09 15.67
C ARG A 255 14.94 -13.91 15.32
N CYS A 256 14.36 -12.90 14.67
CA CYS A 256 15.02 -11.60 14.54
C CYS A 256 14.92 -10.88 15.89
N LYS A 257 15.96 -11.00 16.73
CA LYS A 257 16.05 -10.37 18.06
C LYS A 257 16.60 -8.96 17.96
N THR A 258 15.97 -8.14 17.13
CA THR A 258 16.49 -6.84 16.71
C THR A 258 16.79 -5.93 17.91
N PHE A 259 18.00 -5.38 17.94
CA PHE A 259 18.58 -4.50 18.97
C PHE A 259 18.83 -5.14 20.35
N ASP A 260 18.51 -6.42 20.54
CA ASP A 260 18.75 -7.16 21.77
C ASP A 260 20.22 -7.62 21.87
N GLY A 261 20.73 -7.80 23.09
CA GLY A 261 22.06 -8.32 23.36
C GLY A 261 22.24 -9.79 22.94
N SER A 262 21.14 -10.51 22.73
CA SER A 262 21.13 -11.87 22.19
C SER A 262 20.92 -11.96 20.67
N ALA A 263 20.98 -10.83 19.95
CA ALA A 263 20.95 -10.77 18.50
C ALA A 263 22.09 -11.60 17.86
N ASP A 264 21.74 -12.64 17.12
CA ASP A 264 22.65 -13.65 16.58
C ASP A 264 22.36 -14.03 15.11
N GLY A 265 21.51 -13.25 14.42
CA GLY A 265 21.12 -13.50 13.03
C GLY A 265 19.67 -13.15 12.75
N PHE A 266 19.23 -13.38 11.52
CA PHE A 266 17.84 -13.23 11.12
C PHE A 266 17.15 -14.59 10.90
N VAL A 267 15.83 -14.59 10.82
CA VAL A 267 15.04 -15.73 10.33
C VAL A 267 14.46 -15.40 8.96
N ARG A 268 14.57 -16.34 8.02
CA ARG A 268 14.02 -16.17 6.67
C ARG A 268 12.50 -16.16 6.69
N SER A 269 11.89 -15.45 5.75
CA SER A 269 10.45 -15.38 5.65
C SER A 269 9.94 -15.15 4.23
N GLU A 270 8.72 -15.62 3.99
CA GLU A 270 7.94 -15.43 2.78
C GLU A 270 7.05 -14.19 2.88
N GLY A 271 6.71 -13.61 1.73
CA GLY A 271 5.65 -12.62 1.68
C GLY A 271 5.57 -11.87 0.37
N CYS A 272 4.44 -11.19 0.16
CA CYS A 272 4.25 -10.27 -0.95
C CYS A 272 3.53 -9.03 -0.44
N GLY A 273 4.01 -7.86 -0.82
CA GLY A 273 3.31 -6.59 -0.60
C GLY A 273 3.28 -5.80 -1.89
N VAL A 274 2.16 -5.12 -2.15
CA VAL A 274 2.00 -4.22 -3.30
C VAL A 274 1.30 -2.95 -2.84
N VAL A 275 1.75 -1.80 -3.34
CA VAL A 275 1.12 -0.50 -3.19
C VAL A 275 0.88 0.15 -4.55
N VAL A 276 -0.15 0.99 -4.62
CA VAL A 276 -0.48 1.79 -5.80
C VAL A 276 -0.13 3.24 -5.50
N LEU A 277 0.68 3.85 -6.37
CA LEU A 277 1.19 5.19 -6.21
C LEU A 277 0.66 6.13 -7.29
N LYS A 278 0.38 7.37 -6.91
CA LYS A 278 0.17 8.50 -7.83
C LYS A 278 0.90 9.72 -7.30
N ARG A 279 1.08 10.70 -8.19
CA ARG A 279 1.37 12.08 -7.76
C ARG A 279 0.26 12.59 -6.84
N LEU A 280 0.60 13.23 -5.73
CA LEU A 280 -0.38 13.64 -4.72
C LEU A 280 -1.42 14.59 -5.32
N GLU A 281 -1.01 15.52 -6.20
CA GLU A 281 -1.92 16.41 -6.91
C GLU A 281 -2.95 15.61 -7.72
N GLN A 282 -2.48 14.65 -8.54
CA GLN A 282 -3.36 13.80 -9.33
C GLN A 282 -4.31 12.97 -8.47
N ALA A 283 -3.83 12.39 -7.36
CA ALA A 283 -4.67 11.62 -6.46
C ALA A 283 -5.79 12.48 -5.85
N LEU A 284 -5.49 13.73 -5.52
CA LEU A 284 -6.48 14.69 -5.01
C LEU A 284 -7.50 15.13 -6.06
N GLU A 285 -7.08 15.27 -7.32
CA GLU A 285 -7.95 15.56 -8.47
C GLU A 285 -8.88 14.39 -8.79
N ASP A 286 -8.35 13.17 -8.78
CA ASP A 286 -9.09 11.94 -9.08
C ASP A 286 -10.05 11.55 -7.93
N GLY A 287 -9.91 12.18 -6.77
CA GLY A 287 -10.70 11.88 -5.58
C GLY A 287 -10.31 10.54 -4.93
N ASP A 288 -9.06 10.12 -5.10
CA ASP A 288 -8.55 8.88 -4.53
C ASP A 288 -8.47 8.96 -3.01
N ASN A 289 -8.60 7.79 -2.36
CA ASN A 289 -8.22 7.65 -0.96
C ASN A 289 -6.71 7.78 -0.83
N ILE A 290 -6.22 8.60 0.10
CA ILE A 290 -4.78 8.70 0.35
C ILE A 290 -4.49 8.00 1.67
N LEU A 291 -3.82 6.85 1.61
CA LEU A 291 -3.47 6.05 2.79
C LEU A 291 -2.29 6.67 3.55
N ALA A 292 -1.28 7.12 2.81
CA ALA A 292 -0.10 7.82 3.30
C ALA A 292 0.59 8.57 2.14
N VAL A 293 1.63 9.34 2.45
CA VAL A 293 2.35 10.16 1.46
C VAL A 293 3.85 9.91 1.54
N ILE A 294 4.46 9.47 0.45
CA ILE A 294 5.93 9.42 0.31
C ILE A 294 6.42 10.84 0.02
N ARG A 295 7.28 11.36 0.88
CA ARG A 295 7.82 12.73 0.78
C ARG A 295 9.14 12.74 0.01
N GLY A 296 9.99 11.75 0.25
CA GLY A 296 11.24 11.59 -0.46
C GLY A 296 11.85 10.21 -0.23
N SER A 297 12.84 9.89 -1.03
CA SER A 297 13.60 8.65 -0.93
C SER A 297 15.00 8.85 -1.47
N ALA A 298 15.92 7.98 -1.07
CA ALA A 298 17.28 7.93 -1.59
C ALA A 298 17.77 6.49 -1.64
N VAL A 299 18.70 6.24 -2.55
CA VAL A 299 19.41 4.97 -2.71
C VAL A 299 20.90 5.28 -2.85
N ASN A 300 21.76 4.52 -2.16
CA ASN A 300 23.21 4.60 -2.34
C ASN A 300 23.87 3.21 -2.21
N GLN A 301 25.19 3.19 -2.15
CA GLN A 301 25.99 1.98 -2.04
C GLN A 301 27.06 2.14 -0.97
N ASP A 302 27.31 1.07 -0.22
CA ASP A 302 28.36 0.98 0.80
C ASP A 302 29.77 1.13 0.21
N GLY A 303 29.92 0.84 -1.08
CA GLY A 303 31.20 0.94 -1.78
C GLY A 303 32.23 -0.05 -1.21
N ARG A 304 33.45 0.42 -0.97
CA ARG A 304 34.52 -0.41 -0.41
C ARG A 304 34.47 -0.40 1.12
N SER A 305 33.52 -1.14 1.69
CA SER A 305 33.41 -1.41 3.13
C SER A 305 34.42 -2.49 3.58
N SER A 306 34.37 -2.87 4.87
CA SER A 306 35.27 -3.88 5.46
C SER A 306 35.08 -5.31 4.90
N GLY A 307 34.00 -5.55 4.17
CA GLY A 307 33.70 -6.80 3.48
C GLY A 307 32.41 -6.66 2.68
N LEU A 308 32.24 -7.42 1.60
CA LEU A 308 31.10 -7.25 0.68
C LEU A 308 29.74 -7.29 1.39
N THR A 309 29.62 -8.16 2.39
CA THR A 309 28.38 -8.36 3.16
C THR A 309 28.35 -7.61 4.50
N VAL A 310 29.36 -6.78 4.77
CA VAL A 310 29.47 -6.02 6.02
C VAL A 310 28.87 -4.63 5.80
N PRO A 311 27.83 -4.24 6.57
CA PRO A 311 27.16 -2.96 6.38
C PRO A 311 28.08 -1.78 6.72
N ASN A 312 27.82 -0.61 6.13
CA ASN A 312 28.61 0.60 6.34
C ASN A 312 27.81 1.76 6.97
N GLY A 313 28.09 2.06 8.24
CA GLY A 313 27.43 3.14 8.99
C GLY A 313 27.47 4.52 8.31
N PRO A 314 28.61 5.02 7.82
CA PRO A 314 28.67 6.29 7.08
C PRO A 314 27.79 6.32 5.82
N SER A 315 27.68 5.20 5.10
CA SER A 315 26.82 5.08 3.92
C SER A 315 25.34 5.09 4.31
N GLN A 316 24.97 4.41 5.40
CA GLN A 316 23.62 4.50 5.97
C GLN A 316 23.27 5.92 6.41
N GLN A 317 24.19 6.63 7.05
CA GLN A 317 23.96 8.03 7.40
C GLN A 317 23.74 8.91 6.16
N THR A 318 24.52 8.67 5.10
CA THR A 318 24.45 9.44 3.86
C THR A 318 23.11 9.23 3.16
N VAL A 319 22.62 7.97 3.05
CA VAL A 319 21.33 7.71 2.41
C VAL A 319 20.16 8.31 3.19
N ILE A 320 20.21 8.30 4.53
CA ILE A 320 19.17 8.91 5.37
C ILE A 320 19.17 10.43 5.20
N ARG A 321 20.34 11.09 5.24
CA ARG A 321 20.45 12.55 4.99
C ARG A 321 19.93 12.91 3.59
N GLN A 322 20.31 12.15 2.57
CA GLN A 322 19.84 12.40 1.21
C GLN A 322 18.33 12.24 1.08
N ALA A 323 17.73 11.27 1.76
CA ALA A 323 16.27 11.09 1.76
C ALA A 323 15.56 12.26 2.46
N LEU A 324 16.10 12.75 3.58
CA LEU A 324 15.62 13.96 4.27
C LEU A 324 15.69 15.19 3.35
N GLU A 325 16.84 15.42 2.71
CA GLU A 325 17.03 16.51 1.73
C GLU A 325 16.05 16.42 0.55
N ASN A 326 15.93 15.23 -0.05
CA ASN A 326 15.01 14.99 -1.18
C ASN A 326 13.54 15.19 -0.78
N SER A 327 13.22 15.00 0.49
CA SER A 327 11.88 15.18 1.04
C SER A 327 11.59 16.61 1.54
N LYS A 328 12.63 17.45 1.67
CA LYS A 328 12.57 18.76 2.33
C LYS A 328 11.98 18.67 3.74
N VAL A 329 12.41 17.65 4.50
CA VAL A 329 11.97 17.39 5.88
C VAL A 329 13.17 17.53 6.81
N ASP A 330 12.97 18.22 7.93
CA ASP A 330 13.98 18.31 8.97
C ASP A 330 14.04 17.03 9.81
N ALA A 331 15.24 16.65 10.27
CA ALA A 331 15.41 15.44 11.07
C ALA A 331 14.59 15.47 12.38
N SER A 332 14.31 16.66 12.93
CA SER A 332 13.45 16.86 14.11
C SER A 332 11.97 16.49 13.89
N ASP A 333 11.51 16.45 12.63
CA ASP A 333 10.12 16.13 12.32
C ASP A 333 9.89 14.61 12.22
N ILE A 334 10.95 13.82 12.15
CA ILE A 334 10.87 12.36 12.07
C ILE A 334 10.66 11.79 13.48
N SER A 335 9.47 11.25 13.72
CA SER A 335 9.11 10.70 15.04
C SER A 335 9.31 9.19 15.16
N TYR A 336 9.42 8.48 14.04
CA TYR A 336 9.51 7.03 14.00
C TYR A 336 10.45 6.54 12.88
N ILE A 337 11.25 5.51 13.16
CA ILE A 337 12.00 4.77 12.14
C ILE A 337 11.54 3.31 12.16
N GLU A 338 11.07 2.85 11.01
CA GLU A 338 11.02 1.42 10.70
C GLU A 338 12.38 1.02 10.11
N ALA A 339 13.19 0.39 10.95
CA ALA A 339 14.57 0.05 10.67
C ALA A 339 14.71 -1.14 9.72
N HIS A 340 15.91 -1.30 9.15
CA HIS A 340 16.29 -2.55 8.52
C HIS A 340 16.35 -3.67 9.56
N GLY A 341 17.04 -3.45 10.68
CA GLY A 341 16.87 -4.17 11.94
C GLY A 341 16.74 -5.69 11.81
N THR A 342 17.79 -6.36 11.35
CA THR A 342 17.79 -7.81 11.07
C THR A 342 18.02 -8.68 12.31
N GLY A 343 18.43 -8.12 13.46
CA GLY A 343 18.77 -8.94 14.62
C GLY A 343 20.19 -9.50 14.54
N THR A 344 21.09 -8.79 13.86
CA THR A 344 22.49 -9.23 13.72
C THR A 344 23.38 -8.51 14.72
N SER A 345 24.31 -9.25 15.33
CA SER A 345 25.23 -8.71 16.36
C SER A 345 26.06 -7.51 15.88
N LEU A 346 26.40 -7.48 14.58
CA LEU A 346 27.17 -6.39 13.97
C LEU A 346 26.29 -5.30 13.32
N GLY A 347 25.22 -5.70 12.61
CA GLY A 347 24.41 -4.77 11.84
C GLY A 347 23.56 -3.85 12.72
N ASP A 348 22.99 -4.37 13.80
CA ASP A 348 22.10 -3.61 14.67
C ASP A 348 22.82 -2.42 15.35
N PRO A 349 24.04 -2.59 15.92
CA PRO A 349 24.82 -1.45 16.41
C PRO A 349 25.21 -0.43 15.35
N ILE A 350 25.52 -0.88 14.13
CA ILE A 350 25.88 0.02 13.02
C ILE A 350 24.67 0.89 12.63
N GLU A 351 23.48 0.29 12.55
CA GLU A 351 22.26 1.00 12.20
C GLU A 351 21.85 2.00 13.28
N ILE A 352 21.81 1.59 14.55
CA ILE A 352 21.48 2.51 15.65
C ILE A 352 22.52 3.62 15.78
N GLY A 353 23.81 3.33 15.56
CA GLY A 353 24.87 4.34 15.51
C GLY A 353 24.67 5.36 14.38
N ALA A 354 24.27 4.90 13.19
CA ALA A 354 23.95 5.77 12.06
C ALA A 354 22.75 6.68 12.35
N LEU A 355 21.68 6.14 12.95
CA LEU A 355 20.52 6.93 13.40
C LEU A 355 20.93 7.94 14.47
N GLY A 356 21.70 7.52 15.48
CA GLY A 356 22.23 8.38 16.53
C GLY A 356 23.02 9.56 15.98
N ALA A 357 23.86 9.35 14.97
CA ALA A 357 24.66 10.41 14.34
C ALA A 357 23.82 11.49 13.62
N ILE A 358 22.57 11.19 13.26
CA ILE A 358 21.66 12.12 12.56
C ILE A 358 20.69 12.74 13.55
N PHE A 359 20.04 11.92 14.37
CA PHE A 359 18.87 12.34 15.13
C PHE A 359 19.20 12.82 16.55
N SER A 360 20.35 12.46 17.13
CA SER A 360 20.71 12.80 18.52
C SER A 360 20.71 14.30 18.84
N LYS A 361 21.01 15.15 17.85
CA LYS A 361 21.02 16.62 18.01
C LYS A 361 19.63 17.25 17.92
N THR A 362 18.67 16.51 17.39
CA THR A 362 17.30 16.98 17.09
C THR A 362 16.25 16.38 18.00
N HIS A 363 16.59 15.30 18.70
CA HIS A 363 15.74 14.59 19.63
C HIS A 363 16.30 14.70 21.06
N SER A 364 15.45 14.43 22.05
CA SER A 364 15.83 14.47 23.47
C SER A 364 15.26 13.27 24.20
N PRO A 365 15.72 12.94 25.42
CA PRO A 365 15.12 11.86 26.21
C PRO A 365 13.61 12.05 26.47
N GLN A 366 13.11 13.29 26.49
CA GLN A 366 11.68 13.61 26.66
C GLN A 366 10.87 13.47 25.36
N GLN A 367 11.53 13.57 24.21
CA GLN A 367 10.97 13.38 22.88
C GLN A 367 11.93 12.52 22.05
N PRO A 368 12.03 11.22 22.38
CA PRO A 368 12.97 10.34 21.74
C PRO A 368 12.49 9.96 20.34
N LEU A 369 13.45 9.62 19.47
CA LEU A 369 13.14 8.96 18.22
C LEU A 369 12.70 7.52 18.52
N ILE A 370 11.51 7.13 18.08
CA ILE A 370 11.03 5.75 18.25
C ILE A 370 11.60 4.90 17.11
N VAL A 371 12.20 3.75 17.42
CA VAL A 371 12.79 2.86 16.41
C VAL A 371 12.25 1.44 16.60
N GLY A 372 11.84 0.80 15.51
CA GLY A 372 11.47 -0.61 15.55
C GLY A 372 11.63 -1.31 14.21
N SER A 373 11.37 -2.63 14.19
CA SER A 373 11.43 -3.44 12.98
C SER A 373 10.25 -4.41 12.93
N VAL A 374 9.62 -4.56 11.78
CA VAL A 374 8.57 -5.55 11.48
C VAL A 374 9.12 -6.97 11.51
N LYS A 375 10.44 -7.12 11.33
CA LYS A 375 11.09 -8.43 11.25
C LYS A 375 10.98 -9.21 12.55
N THR A 376 10.79 -8.53 13.68
CA THR A 376 10.53 -9.19 14.96
C THR A 376 9.19 -9.94 15.00
N ASN A 377 8.24 -9.59 14.13
CA ASN A 377 6.93 -10.23 14.07
C ASN A 377 6.86 -11.30 12.98
N ILE A 378 7.40 -11.02 11.80
CA ILE A 378 7.18 -11.85 10.60
C ILE A 378 8.48 -12.34 9.96
N GLY A 379 9.64 -12.11 10.59
CA GLY A 379 10.94 -12.48 10.04
C GLY A 379 11.41 -11.57 8.91
N HIS A 380 12.51 -11.97 8.26
CA HIS A 380 13.09 -11.23 7.16
C HIS A 380 12.57 -11.70 5.80
N LEU A 381 11.70 -10.89 5.20
CA LEU A 381 11.07 -11.17 3.90
C LEU A 381 11.97 -10.88 2.68
N GLU A 382 13.29 -10.76 2.87
CA GLU A 382 14.28 -10.55 1.80
C GLU A 382 13.86 -9.44 0.82
N ALA A 383 13.62 -9.76 -0.45
CA ALA A 383 13.22 -8.79 -1.48
C ALA A 383 11.91 -8.04 -1.18
N ALA A 384 11.04 -8.61 -0.33
CA ALA A 384 9.79 -8.01 0.13
C ALA A 384 9.89 -7.35 1.53
N ALA A 385 11.08 -7.31 2.14
CA ALA A 385 11.23 -6.77 3.50
C ALA A 385 10.87 -5.28 3.60
N GLY A 386 11.25 -4.49 2.61
CA GLY A 386 10.96 -3.06 2.60
C GLY A 386 9.48 -2.75 2.47
N ILE A 387 8.76 -3.46 1.58
CA ILE A 387 7.32 -3.24 1.39
C ILE A 387 6.50 -3.66 2.62
N ALA A 388 6.93 -4.70 3.34
CA ALA A 388 6.32 -5.09 4.61
C ALA A 388 6.48 -4.01 5.68
N GLY A 389 7.69 -3.42 5.80
CA GLY A 389 7.94 -2.27 6.68
C GLY A 389 7.07 -1.07 6.28
N LEU A 390 6.99 -0.74 4.99
CA LEU A 390 6.13 0.34 4.49
C LEU A 390 4.67 0.15 4.91
N ILE A 391 4.11 -1.04 4.68
CA ILE A 391 2.71 -1.35 5.02
C ILE A 391 2.49 -1.26 6.53
N LYS A 392 3.44 -1.73 7.36
CA LYS A 392 3.37 -1.53 8.82
C LYS A 392 3.27 -0.04 9.17
N VAL A 393 4.13 0.82 8.60
CA VAL A 393 4.10 2.27 8.91
C VAL A 393 2.78 2.90 8.46
N ILE A 394 2.26 2.55 7.28
CA ILE A 394 0.95 3.03 6.81
C ILE A 394 -0.14 2.66 7.82
N LEU A 395 -0.19 1.40 8.24
CA LEU A 395 -1.17 0.92 9.22
C LEU A 395 -1.02 1.63 10.57
N SER A 396 0.21 1.84 11.04
CA SER A 396 0.50 2.61 12.26
C SER A 396 0.01 4.06 12.17
N LEU A 397 0.17 4.72 11.03
CA LEU A 397 -0.35 6.07 10.80
C LEU A 397 -1.88 6.10 10.80
N GLN A 398 -2.51 5.11 10.19
CA GLN A 398 -3.97 4.99 10.11
C GLN A 398 -4.62 4.68 11.46
N HIS A 399 -3.99 3.81 12.26
CA HIS A 399 -4.47 3.40 13.57
C HIS A 399 -3.94 4.27 14.72
N GLU A 400 -3.11 5.27 14.41
CA GLU A 400 -2.53 6.20 15.37
C GLU A 400 -1.76 5.52 16.51
N GLU A 401 -1.04 4.45 16.19
CA GLU A 401 -0.36 3.58 17.14
C GLU A 401 0.87 2.92 16.52
N ILE A 402 1.99 2.90 17.25
CA ILE A 402 3.19 2.14 16.90
C ILE A 402 3.13 0.81 17.66
N PRO A 403 3.06 -0.35 16.96
CA PRO A 403 3.01 -1.67 17.57
C PRO A 403 4.21 -2.00 18.46
N SER A 404 4.06 -2.97 19.35
CA SER A 404 5.16 -3.45 20.18
C SER A 404 6.26 -4.13 19.35
N HIS A 405 7.50 -3.84 19.70
CA HIS A 405 8.71 -4.44 19.20
C HIS A 405 9.02 -5.73 19.97
N LEU A 406 9.10 -6.86 19.28
CA LEU A 406 9.26 -8.15 19.96
C LEU A 406 10.73 -8.44 20.27
N HIS A 407 10.95 -9.38 21.19
CA HIS A 407 12.25 -9.93 21.57
C HIS A 407 13.30 -8.95 22.11
N PHE A 408 12.94 -7.69 22.37
CA PHE A 408 13.81 -6.69 22.99
C PHE A 408 13.69 -6.75 24.52
N GLN A 409 14.53 -7.56 25.15
CA GLN A 409 14.54 -7.83 26.61
C GLN A 409 15.77 -7.22 27.29
N ASN A 410 16.95 -7.43 26.71
CA ASN A 410 18.23 -6.94 27.18
C ASN A 410 18.83 -6.06 26.07
N PRO A 411 18.81 -4.72 26.18
CA PRO A 411 19.38 -3.87 25.14
C PRO A 411 20.83 -4.22 24.83
N SER A 412 21.20 -4.26 23.55
CA SER A 412 22.55 -4.67 23.13
C SER A 412 23.64 -3.81 23.79
N PRO A 413 24.68 -4.42 24.41
CA PRO A 413 25.77 -3.68 25.06
C PRO A 413 26.71 -3.00 24.06
N HIS A 414 26.58 -3.32 22.77
CA HIS A 414 27.35 -2.70 21.69
C HIS A 414 26.76 -1.35 21.24
N ILE A 415 25.64 -0.94 21.83
CA ILE A 415 24.98 0.35 21.59
C ILE A 415 25.04 1.17 22.87
N ASN A 416 25.48 2.42 22.77
CA ASN A 416 25.51 3.34 23.91
C ASN A 416 24.14 4.02 24.12
N TRP A 417 23.16 3.25 24.61
CA TRP A 417 21.77 3.71 24.79
C TRP A 417 21.63 4.97 25.65
N ASN A 418 22.52 5.18 26.62
CA ASN A 418 22.45 6.33 27.53
C ASN A 418 22.76 7.67 26.85
N GLU A 419 23.45 7.66 25.72
CA GLU A 419 23.82 8.86 24.95
C GLU A 419 22.90 9.11 23.76
N LEU A 420 21.96 8.19 23.48
CA LEU A 420 21.09 8.26 22.32
C LEU A 420 19.65 8.53 22.76
N PRO A 421 19.01 9.62 22.28
CA PRO A 421 17.59 9.86 22.51
C PRO A 421 16.74 8.96 21.58
N ILE A 422 16.93 7.64 21.70
CA ILE A 422 16.26 6.59 20.91
C ILE A 422 15.54 5.65 21.85
N THR A 423 14.29 5.32 21.53
CA THR A 423 13.48 4.36 22.30
C THR A 423 12.98 3.25 21.39
N VAL A 424 13.14 2.00 21.83
CA VAL A 424 12.53 0.82 21.20
C VAL A 424 11.22 0.50 21.93
N PRO A 425 10.06 0.47 21.25
CA PRO A 425 8.77 0.37 21.91
C PRO A 425 8.48 -1.08 22.33
N SER A 426 8.80 -1.47 23.57
CA SER A 426 8.49 -2.81 24.10
C SER A 426 6.98 -3.07 24.28
N GLN A 427 6.18 -1.99 24.27
CA GLN A 427 4.71 -2.03 24.27
C GLN A 427 4.17 -1.10 23.17
N ALA A 428 2.94 -1.35 22.74
CA ALA A 428 2.25 -0.49 21.80
C ALA A 428 2.20 0.95 22.31
N THR A 429 2.65 1.90 21.48
CA THR A 429 2.82 3.30 21.86
C THR A 429 1.87 4.17 21.04
N PRO A 430 1.05 5.04 21.66
CA PRO A 430 0.18 5.94 20.92
C PRO A 430 0.99 6.87 20.00
N TRP A 431 0.57 6.96 18.75
CA TRP A 431 1.14 7.86 17.75
C TRP A 431 0.03 8.75 17.19
N LYS A 432 -0.56 9.54 18.09
CA LYS A 432 -1.76 10.34 17.86
C LYS A 432 -1.51 11.48 16.87
N ARG A 433 -2.52 11.82 16.08
CA ARG A 433 -2.50 13.04 15.26
C ARG A 433 -2.25 14.27 16.13
N SER A 434 -1.43 15.19 15.61
CA SER A 434 -1.10 16.45 16.27
C SER A 434 -1.13 17.60 15.24
N GLU A 435 -0.82 18.83 15.67
CA GLU A 435 -0.63 19.94 14.73
C GLU A 435 0.54 19.69 13.77
N ASN A 436 1.57 18.97 14.25
CA ASN A 436 2.69 18.52 13.42
C ASN A 436 2.34 17.22 12.71
N LYS A 437 2.72 17.14 11.43
CA LYS A 437 2.50 15.94 10.63
C LYS A 437 3.33 14.80 11.19
N ARG A 438 2.72 13.64 11.39
CA ARG A 438 3.46 12.42 11.74
C ARG A 438 4.30 11.98 10.55
N LEU A 439 5.61 11.97 10.72
CA LEU A 439 6.58 11.51 9.73
C LEU A 439 7.41 10.35 10.29
N ALA A 440 7.75 9.43 9.39
CA ALA A 440 8.61 8.29 9.67
C ALA A 440 9.63 8.08 8.56
N GLY A 441 10.79 7.56 8.95
CA GLY A 441 11.78 7.00 8.03
C GLY A 441 11.63 5.47 7.93
N LEU A 442 11.94 4.92 6.77
CA LEU A 442 11.92 3.49 6.50
C LEU A 442 13.23 3.08 5.82
N SER A 443 13.99 2.17 6.44
CA SER A 443 15.30 1.71 5.97
C SER A 443 15.26 0.29 5.43
N SER A 444 16.00 0.03 4.35
CA SER A 444 16.36 -1.34 3.97
C SER A 444 17.75 -1.39 3.32
N PHE A 445 18.60 -2.29 3.82
CA PHE A 445 20.00 -2.40 3.43
C PHE A 445 20.26 -3.77 2.83
N GLY A 446 20.62 -3.82 1.55
CA GLY A 446 20.91 -5.07 0.86
C GLY A 446 22.28 -5.61 1.28
N PHE A 447 22.41 -6.93 1.44
CA PHE A 447 23.69 -7.54 1.79
C PHE A 447 24.78 -7.34 0.73
N GLY A 448 24.43 -6.92 -0.50
CA GLY A 448 25.38 -6.48 -1.53
C GLY A 448 25.80 -5.00 -1.42
N GLY A 449 25.44 -4.31 -0.34
CA GLY A 449 25.80 -2.92 -0.04
C GLY A 449 24.82 -1.85 -0.54
N THR A 450 23.78 -2.20 -1.30
CA THR A 450 22.80 -1.20 -1.79
C THR A 450 21.83 -0.82 -0.66
N ASN A 451 21.87 0.43 -0.23
CA ASN A 451 21.00 0.96 0.81
C ASN A 451 19.85 1.77 0.20
N ALA A 452 18.67 1.68 0.80
CA ALA A 452 17.53 2.52 0.47
C ALA A 452 16.90 3.10 1.75
N HIS A 453 16.47 4.36 1.68
CA HIS A 453 15.72 5.01 2.74
C HIS A 453 14.54 5.81 2.16
N VAL A 454 13.37 5.74 2.79
CA VAL A 454 12.13 6.40 2.37
C VAL A 454 11.57 7.23 3.53
N ILE A 455 11.19 8.47 3.26
CA ILE A 455 10.47 9.34 4.21
C ILE A 455 8.98 9.27 3.89
N LEU A 456 8.21 8.75 4.85
CA LEU A 456 6.76 8.60 4.78
C LEU A 456 6.09 9.58 5.74
N GLY A 457 4.97 10.16 5.32
CA GLY A 457 4.15 11.01 6.16
C GLY A 457 2.68 10.61 6.13
N GLU A 458 1.96 11.06 7.15
CA GLU A 458 0.51 10.87 7.19
C GLU A 458 -0.21 11.57 6.03
N ALA A 459 -1.32 10.97 5.61
CA ALA A 459 -2.26 11.62 4.72
C ALA A 459 -2.91 12.83 5.42
N SER A 460 -3.03 13.96 4.72
CA SER A 460 -3.76 15.11 5.24
C SER A 460 -5.25 14.76 5.35
N PRO A 461 -5.89 14.94 6.52
CA PRO A 461 -7.32 14.69 6.66
C PRO A 461 -8.10 15.68 5.80
N LYS A 462 -8.59 15.23 4.65
CA LYS A 462 -9.49 16.03 3.82
C LYS A 462 -10.90 15.80 4.34
N VAL A 463 -11.45 16.78 5.06
CA VAL A 463 -12.89 16.84 5.31
C VAL A 463 -13.52 17.29 4.00
N VAL A 464 -13.81 16.33 3.12
CA VAL A 464 -14.66 16.62 1.96
C VAL A 464 -16.08 16.56 2.49
N GLU A 465 -16.71 17.72 2.70
CA GLU A 465 -18.15 17.79 2.90
C GLU A 465 -18.82 17.26 1.63
N THR A 466 -19.14 15.97 1.63
CA THR A 466 -19.90 15.37 0.54
C THR A 466 -21.33 15.84 0.72
N PRO A 467 -21.95 16.50 -0.29
CA PRO A 467 -23.34 16.87 -0.19
C PRO A 467 -24.17 15.61 0.08
N LYS A 468 -24.82 15.56 1.24
CA LYS A 468 -25.70 14.44 1.61
C LYS A 468 -26.86 14.43 0.62
N VAL A 469 -26.79 13.53 -0.35
CA VAL A 469 -27.92 13.28 -1.24
C VAL A 469 -28.88 12.40 -0.45
N ASP A 470 -29.97 12.99 0.02
CA ASP A 470 -31.02 12.28 0.74
C ASP A 470 -31.73 11.32 -0.23
N ARG A 471 -31.30 10.06 -0.23
CA ARG A 471 -31.90 8.97 -1.00
C ARG A 471 -32.35 7.91 0.00
N PRO A 472 -33.64 7.57 0.06
CA PRO A 472 -34.14 6.62 1.07
C PRO A 472 -33.73 5.17 0.79
N LEU A 473 -33.21 4.87 -0.40
CA LEU A 473 -32.81 3.53 -0.83
C LEU A 473 -31.45 3.59 -1.55
N HIS A 474 -30.63 2.58 -1.30
CA HIS A 474 -29.32 2.38 -1.92
C HIS A 474 -29.26 1.00 -2.57
N LEU A 475 -28.52 0.90 -3.68
CA LEU A 475 -28.31 -0.34 -4.42
C LEU A 475 -26.88 -0.82 -4.15
N LEU A 476 -26.72 -1.98 -3.52
CA LEU A 476 -25.45 -2.70 -3.42
C LEU A 476 -25.37 -3.71 -4.57
N THR A 477 -24.29 -3.69 -5.34
CA THR A 477 -24.00 -4.71 -6.37
C THR A 477 -22.69 -5.44 -6.06
N LEU A 478 -22.74 -6.77 -6.19
CA LEU A 478 -21.60 -7.68 -6.07
C LEU A 478 -21.51 -8.50 -7.35
N SER A 479 -20.32 -8.94 -7.73
CA SER A 479 -20.17 -9.78 -8.91
C SER A 479 -18.91 -10.62 -8.87
N ALA A 480 -18.92 -11.83 -9.40
CA ALA A 480 -17.72 -12.65 -9.52
C ALA A 480 -17.65 -13.38 -10.86
N LYS A 481 -16.50 -14.01 -11.16
CA LYS A 481 -16.33 -14.81 -12.38
C LYS A 481 -16.97 -16.19 -12.29
N THR A 482 -17.28 -16.67 -11.08
CA THR A 482 -17.90 -17.96 -10.82
C THR A 482 -19.02 -17.83 -9.79
N GLU A 483 -19.88 -18.84 -9.70
CA GLU A 483 -20.94 -18.89 -8.68
C GLU A 483 -20.37 -19.06 -7.26
N THR A 484 -19.32 -19.88 -7.11
CA THR A 484 -18.64 -20.13 -5.83
C THR A 484 -18.01 -18.84 -5.30
N ALA A 485 -17.27 -18.12 -6.13
CA ALA A 485 -16.68 -16.84 -5.78
C ALA A 485 -17.74 -15.78 -5.44
N LEU A 486 -18.89 -15.78 -6.12
CA LEU A 486 -19.98 -14.87 -5.78
C LEU A 486 -20.56 -15.17 -4.39
N LYS A 487 -20.81 -16.45 -4.07
CA LYS A 487 -21.27 -16.87 -2.73
C LYS A 487 -20.29 -16.44 -1.64
N ALA A 488 -19.01 -16.70 -1.85
CA ALA A 488 -17.96 -16.29 -0.93
C ALA A 488 -17.90 -14.75 -0.78
N GLN A 489 -18.06 -14.00 -1.86
CA GLN A 489 -18.13 -12.54 -1.80
C GLN A 489 -19.35 -12.04 -1.01
N ILE A 490 -20.52 -12.68 -1.16
CA ILE A 490 -21.72 -12.34 -0.38
C ILE A 490 -21.45 -12.55 1.12
N GLU A 491 -20.84 -13.67 1.52
CA GLU A 491 -20.49 -13.96 2.92
C GLU A 491 -19.44 -12.98 3.49
N GLN A 492 -18.47 -12.58 2.67
CA GLN A 492 -17.49 -11.57 3.06
C GLN A 492 -18.16 -10.21 3.29
N TYR A 493 -19.08 -9.80 2.42
CA TYR A 493 -19.85 -8.57 2.61
C TYR A 493 -20.79 -8.67 3.82
N ARG A 494 -21.41 -9.82 4.06
CA ARG A 494 -22.19 -10.09 5.27
C ARG A 494 -21.37 -9.83 6.53
N THR A 495 -20.19 -10.44 6.60
CA THR A 495 -19.26 -10.26 7.73
C THR A 495 -18.80 -8.82 7.86
N TYR A 496 -18.47 -8.17 6.74
CA TYR A 496 -18.06 -6.77 6.71
C TYR A 496 -19.13 -5.82 7.24
N LEU A 497 -20.37 -5.94 6.74
CA LEU A 497 -21.51 -5.12 7.15
C LEU A 497 -21.83 -5.32 8.64
N ASN A 498 -21.74 -6.56 9.14
CA ASN A 498 -21.96 -6.86 10.54
C ASN A 498 -20.92 -6.18 11.46
N ASN A 499 -19.66 -6.12 11.03
CA ASN A 499 -18.56 -5.53 11.79
C ASN A 499 -18.47 -3.99 11.67
N HIS A 500 -19.21 -3.38 10.74
CA HIS A 500 -19.10 -1.96 10.40
C HIS A 500 -20.46 -1.25 10.32
N GLN A 501 -21.34 -1.50 11.29
CA GLN A 501 -22.67 -0.87 11.35
C GLN A 501 -22.61 0.67 11.52
N ASN A 502 -21.48 1.20 11.97
CA ASN A 502 -21.23 2.64 12.09
C ASN A 502 -20.93 3.33 10.74
N LEU A 503 -20.66 2.57 9.67
CA LEU A 503 -20.42 3.12 8.34
C LEU A 503 -21.74 3.40 7.61
N SER A 504 -21.71 4.45 6.78
CA SER A 504 -22.80 4.83 5.91
C SER A 504 -23.01 3.76 4.83
N PHE A 505 -24.20 3.16 4.80
CA PHE A 505 -24.56 2.16 3.77
C PHE A 505 -24.48 2.73 2.35
N ALA A 506 -24.77 4.03 2.19
CA ALA A 506 -24.64 4.74 0.93
C ALA A 506 -23.20 4.72 0.40
N ASP A 507 -22.22 4.95 1.28
CA ASP A 507 -20.81 5.01 0.91
C ASP A 507 -20.24 3.62 0.60
N ILE A 508 -20.74 2.60 1.30
CA ILE A 508 -20.44 1.19 0.98
C ILE A 508 -20.96 0.84 -0.42
N CYS A 509 -22.22 1.18 -0.72
CA CYS A 509 -22.81 0.96 -2.04
C CYS A 509 -22.06 1.73 -3.14
N TYR A 510 -21.72 3.00 -2.88
CA TYR A 510 -20.93 3.80 -3.82
C TYR A 510 -19.58 3.14 -4.12
N SER A 511 -18.84 2.76 -3.08
CA SER A 511 -17.52 2.16 -3.21
C SER A 511 -17.57 0.83 -3.94
N ALA A 512 -18.56 -0.02 -3.65
CA ALA A 512 -18.74 -1.31 -4.32
C ALA A 512 -19.11 -1.10 -5.80
N ASN A 513 -20.04 -0.21 -6.11
CA ASN A 513 -20.54 -0.04 -7.47
C ASN A 513 -19.56 0.73 -8.37
N LYS A 514 -18.76 1.63 -7.80
CA LYS A 514 -17.85 2.50 -8.55
C LYS A 514 -16.42 1.94 -8.62
N GLY A 515 -15.98 1.24 -7.58
CA GLY A 515 -14.58 0.81 -7.40
C GLY A 515 -14.34 -0.69 -7.59
N ARG A 516 -15.28 -1.45 -8.16
CA ARG A 516 -15.17 -2.89 -8.38
C ARG A 516 -15.49 -3.26 -9.84
N SER A 517 -14.88 -4.35 -10.31
CA SER A 517 -15.06 -4.83 -11.69
C SER A 517 -16.42 -5.51 -11.89
N PRO A 518 -17.22 -5.13 -12.88
CA PRO A 518 -18.45 -5.86 -13.16
C PRO A 518 -18.12 -7.21 -13.84
N PHE A 519 -18.41 -8.32 -13.16
CA PHE A 519 -18.29 -9.68 -13.68
C PHE A 519 -19.65 -10.31 -14.03
N ASP A 520 -19.64 -11.55 -14.53
CA ASP A 520 -20.81 -12.21 -15.13
C ASP A 520 -21.81 -12.74 -14.09
N TYR A 521 -21.34 -13.32 -12.99
CA TYR A 521 -22.21 -13.73 -11.88
C TYR A 521 -22.45 -12.51 -11.00
N ARG A 522 -23.71 -12.12 -10.81
CA ARG A 522 -24.06 -10.87 -10.11
C ARG A 522 -25.07 -11.10 -9.01
N PHE A 523 -24.94 -10.32 -7.95
CA PHE A 523 -25.88 -10.22 -6.86
C PHE A 523 -26.17 -8.76 -6.55
N SER A 524 -27.42 -8.42 -6.24
CA SER A 524 -27.79 -7.04 -5.92
C SER A 524 -28.86 -6.96 -4.86
N ILE A 525 -28.71 -5.99 -3.95
CA ILE A 525 -29.68 -5.68 -2.91
C ILE A 525 -30.03 -4.20 -2.97
N VAL A 526 -31.33 -3.90 -2.87
CA VAL A 526 -31.81 -2.54 -2.58
C VAL A 526 -32.19 -2.49 -1.11
N ALA A 527 -31.63 -1.56 -0.34
CA ALA A 527 -31.94 -1.37 1.08
C ALA A 527 -31.75 0.09 1.50
N GLY A 528 -32.50 0.54 2.50
CA GLY A 528 -32.35 1.87 3.11
C GLY A 528 -31.31 1.92 4.23
N SER A 529 -30.86 0.76 4.73
CA SER A 529 -29.89 0.68 5.83
C SER A 529 -29.03 -0.59 5.77
N THR A 530 -27.93 -0.58 6.51
CA THR A 530 -27.06 -1.75 6.72
C THR A 530 -27.83 -2.93 7.32
N THR A 531 -28.72 -2.68 8.28
CA THR A 531 -29.54 -3.72 8.94
C THR A 531 -30.48 -4.41 7.95
N GLU A 532 -31.21 -3.62 7.16
CA GLU A 532 -32.11 -4.16 6.12
C GLU A 532 -31.33 -4.94 5.04
N ALA A 533 -30.12 -4.47 4.70
CA ALA A 533 -29.25 -5.18 3.78
C ALA A 533 -28.81 -6.55 4.33
N LEU A 534 -28.43 -6.63 5.62
CA LEU A 534 -28.07 -7.89 6.29
C LEU A 534 -29.24 -8.89 6.31
N GLU A 535 -30.45 -8.44 6.65
CA GLU A 535 -31.65 -9.29 6.62
C GLU A 535 -31.89 -9.88 5.21
N LYS A 536 -31.70 -9.07 4.17
CA LYS A 536 -31.83 -9.51 2.77
C LYS A 536 -30.73 -10.49 2.35
N ILE A 537 -29.49 -10.29 2.82
CA ILE A 537 -28.39 -11.24 2.61
C ILE A 537 -28.71 -12.58 3.27
N ASP A 538 -29.13 -12.58 4.54
CA ASP A 538 -29.41 -13.79 5.31
C ASP A 538 -30.57 -14.61 4.72
N ASN A 539 -31.61 -13.92 4.21
CA ASN A 539 -32.70 -14.55 3.47
C ASN A 539 -32.26 -15.16 2.13
N THR A 540 -31.21 -14.62 1.50
CA THR A 540 -30.65 -15.15 0.25
C THR A 540 -29.79 -16.38 0.51
N LEU A 541 -28.99 -16.36 1.57
CA LEU A 541 -28.08 -17.46 1.94
C LEU A 541 -28.80 -18.64 2.60
N SER A 542 -30.06 -18.46 3.00
CA SER A 542 -30.88 -19.52 3.59
C SER A 542 -31.05 -20.71 2.64
N PRO A 543 -30.84 -21.97 3.09
CA PRO A 543 -30.82 -23.17 2.24
C PRO A 543 -32.14 -23.46 1.51
N ASN A 544 -33.23 -22.77 1.87
CA ASN A 544 -34.55 -22.87 1.24
C ASN A 544 -34.77 -21.91 0.06
N ASN A 545 -33.76 -21.13 -0.36
CA ASN A 545 -33.90 -20.13 -1.42
C ASN A 545 -33.10 -20.50 -2.70
N PRO A 546 -33.76 -20.95 -3.79
CA PRO A 546 -33.08 -21.48 -5.00
C PRO A 546 -32.54 -20.40 -5.96
N SER A 547 -32.30 -19.17 -5.52
CA SER A 547 -32.15 -17.98 -6.38
C SER A 547 -30.75 -17.71 -6.96
N LEU A 548 -29.76 -18.54 -6.69
CA LEU A 548 -28.43 -18.43 -7.33
C LEU A 548 -28.43 -19.21 -8.65
N SER A 549 -29.08 -18.68 -9.68
CA SER A 549 -29.11 -19.30 -11.01
C SER A 549 -28.39 -18.48 -12.08
N ARG A 550 -27.73 -19.19 -13.01
CA ARG A 550 -26.80 -18.75 -14.08
C ARG A 550 -27.37 -17.78 -15.13
N LYS A 551 -28.56 -17.21 -14.93
CA LYS A 551 -29.17 -16.26 -15.85
C LYS A 551 -29.47 -14.99 -15.09
N GLY A 552 -28.86 -13.90 -15.56
CA GLY A 552 -29.25 -12.57 -15.13
C GLY A 552 -30.77 -12.45 -15.10
N TRP A 553 -31.26 -11.79 -14.06
CA TRP A 553 -32.58 -11.17 -14.10
C TRP A 553 -32.76 -10.53 -15.48
N GLU A 554 -33.83 -10.88 -16.18
CA GLU A 554 -34.22 -10.28 -17.46
C GLU A 554 -34.36 -8.76 -17.30
N GLY A 555 -33.24 -8.05 -17.46
CA GLY A 555 -33.22 -6.83 -18.24
C GLY A 555 -33.15 -7.30 -19.69
N SER A 556 -34.23 -7.05 -20.42
CA SER A 556 -34.37 -7.19 -21.86
C SER A 556 -33.05 -6.91 -22.59
N SER A 557 -32.74 -7.78 -23.57
CA SER A 557 -31.81 -7.51 -24.69
C SER A 557 -31.93 -6.05 -25.20
N PRO A 558 -30.92 -5.45 -25.84
CA PRO A 558 -31.00 -4.09 -26.41
C PRO A 558 -31.92 -4.06 -27.65
N ASN A 559 -33.16 -4.47 -27.51
CA ASN A 559 -34.25 -3.72 -28.08
C ASN A 559 -34.60 -2.69 -27.01
N SER A 560 -34.36 -1.42 -27.31
CA SER A 560 -34.92 -0.28 -26.59
C SER A 560 -36.28 -0.68 -26.03
N PRO A 561 -36.49 -0.71 -24.69
CA PRO A 561 -37.85 -0.85 -24.21
C PRO A 561 -38.61 0.32 -24.86
N PRO A 562 -39.76 0.09 -25.51
CA PRO A 562 -40.56 1.24 -25.92
C PRO A 562 -40.77 2.02 -24.64
N LEU A 563 -40.24 3.25 -24.61
CA LEU A 563 -40.57 4.23 -23.58
C LEU A 563 -42.08 4.21 -23.51
N GLY A 564 -42.62 3.56 -22.47
CA GLY A 564 -44.05 3.44 -22.28
C GLY A 564 -44.57 4.85 -22.20
N LYS A 565 -45.16 5.34 -23.29
CA LYS A 565 -45.94 6.57 -23.25
C LYS A 565 -47.07 6.25 -22.29
N GLY A 566 -46.98 6.76 -21.07
CA GLY A 566 -48.01 6.60 -20.05
C GLY A 566 -49.34 7.02 -20.64
N GLY A 567 -50.15 6.03 -21.00
CA GLY A 567 -51.51 6.22 -21.44
C GLY A 567 -52.30 6.80 -20.27
N SER A 568 -52.95 7.92 -20.51
CA SER A 568 -53.89 8.55 -19.61
C SER A 568 -55.03 7.58 -19.25
N SER A 569 -55.16 7.24 -17.97
CA SER A 569 -56.46 6.96 -17.34
C SER A 569 -56.38 7.21 -15.82
N PRO A 570 -57.48 7.64 -15.17
CA PRO A 570 -57.43 8.56 -14.04
C PRO A 570 -57.48 7.86 -12.67
N ASN A 571 -57.14 8.64 -11.64
CA ASN A 571 -57.22 8.38 -10.19
C ASN A 571 -55.97 7.78 -9.52
N SER A 572 -54.97 8.65 -9.34
CA SER A 572 -54.02 8.58 -8.23
C SER A 572 -53.96 9.98 -7.58
N PRO A 573 -53.96 10.13 -6.24
CA PRO A 573 -53.81 11.43 -5.59
C PRO A 573 -52.43 12.05 -5.92
N PRO A 574 -52.28 13.38 -5.89
CA PRO A 574 -51.11 14.04 -6.45
C PRO A 574 -49.81 13.64 -5.71
N LEU A 575 -48.84 13.16 -6.48
CA LEU A 575 -47.46 12.92 -6.08
C LEU A 575 -46.86 14.18 -5.44
N GLY A 576 -46.29 14.00 -4.23
CA GLY A 576 -45.76 15.06 -3.40
C GLY A 576 -44.66 15.88 -4.08
N LYS A 577 -44.74 17.20 -3.89
CA LYS A 577 -43.75 18.17 -4.31
C LYS A 577 -42.47 18.03 -3.47
N GLY A 578 -41.47 17.31 -3.98
CA GLY A 578 -40.09 17.42 -3.55
C GLY A 578 -39.31 18.28 -4.54
N GLY A 579 -39.22 19.59 -4.30
CA GLY A 579 -38.45 20.51 -5.13
C GLY A 579 -38.89 21.95 -4.99
N SER A 580 -38.38 22.66 -3.98
CA SER A 580 -38.53 24.10 -3.84
C SER A 580 -37.66 24.83 -4.87
N SER A 581 -38.26 25.32 -5.95
CA SER A 581 -37.66 26.35 -6.81
C SER A 581 -38.12 27.73 -6.34
N THR A 582 -37.23 28.50 -5.71
CA THR A 582 -37.49 29.92 -5.42
C THR A 582 -37.24 30.74 -6.69
N ASN A 583 -38.33 31.28 -7.23
CA ASN A 583 -38.35 32.22 -8.35
C ASN A 583 -37.78 33.59 -7.92
N SER A 584 -36.94 34.16 -8.78
CA SER A 584 -36.56 35.58 -8.79
C SER A 584 -37.74 36.46 -9.23
N PRO A 585 -37.89 37.72 -8.74
CA PRO A 585 -38.86 38.67 -9.29
C PRO A 585 -38.22 39.64 -10.31
N PRO A 586 -39.02 40.28 -11.19
CA PRO A 586 -38.53 40.99 -12.37
C PRO A 586 -38.22 42.48 -12.14
N LEU A 587 -37.45 43.02 -13.09
CA LEU A 587 -36.99 44.39 -13.27
C LEU A 587 -38.12 45.44 -13.38
N GLY A 588 -37.94 46.58 -12.70
CA GLY A 588 -38.63 47.84 -12.94
C GLY A 588 -37.62 48.98 -13.13
N LYS A 589 -37.81 49.80 -14.17
CA LYS A 589 -36.96 50.93 -14.58
C LYS A 589 -37.19 52.20 -13.73
N GLY A 590 -36.14 53.01 -13.53
CA GLY A 590 -36.25 54.47 -13.50
C GLY A 590 -35.34 55.23 -12.50
N GLY A 591 -34.46 56.10 -13.03
CA GLY A 591 -34.19 57.42 -12.42
C GLY A 591 -32.84 57.70 -11.71
N SER A 592 -31.92 58.34 -12.45
CA SER A 592 -31.02 59.47 -12.05
C SER A 592 -30.18 59.48 -10.75
N SER A 593 -28.85 59.58 -10.92
CA SER A 593 -27.83 60.05 -9.94
C SER A 593 -27.86 61.60 -9.75
N PRO A 594 -26.93 62.27 -9.00
CA PRO A 594 -25.90 61.82 -8.03
C PRO A 594 -25.87 62.63 -6.69
N ASN A 595 -25.16 62.14 -5.67
CA ASN A 595 -24.28 62.92 -4.77
C ASN A 595 -23.62 62.05 -3.70
N SER A 596 -22.33 62.33 -3.43
CA SER A 596 -21.44 61.74 -2.41
C SER A 596 -21.20 62.77 -1.27
N PRO A 597 -20.39 62.49 -0.22
CA PRO A 597 -20.39 61.44 0.81
C PRO A 597 -20.54 62.11 2.24
N PRO A 598 -20.27 61.51 3.45
CA PRO A 598 -18.93 61.07 3.89
C PRO A 598 -18.84 59.87 4.91
N LEU A 599 -17.63 59.29 4.96
CA LEU A 599 -16.85 58.75 6.10
C LEU A 599 -17.54 58.23 7.38
N GLY A 600 -17.18 57.00 7.78
CA GLY A 600 -17.33 56.52 9.17
C GLY A 600 -16.69 55.14 9.40
N LYS A 601 -15.60 55.12 10.19
CA LYS A 601 -14.83 53.94 10.63
C LYS A 601 -15.64 53.05 11.60
N GLY A 602 -15.36 51.75 11.63
CA GLY A 602 -15.74 50.88 12.77
C GLY A 602 -15.46 49.41 12.48
N GLY A 603 -14.49 48.84 13.18
CA GLY A 603 -14.03 47.46 12.99
C GLY A 603 -15.09 46.41 13.30
N SER A 604 -14.96 45.25 12.65
CA SER A 604 -15.66 44.03 13.06
C SER A 604 -14.64 42.92 13.30
N SER A 605 -14.57 42.54 14.57
CA SER A 605 -14.07 41.28 15.07
C SER A 605 -14.88 40.13 14.47
N THR A 606 -14.25 39.27 13.67
CA THR A 606 -14.87 38.02 13.23
C THR A 606 -14.66 36.95 14.31
N ASN A 607 -15.68 36.81 15.16
CA ASN A 607 -15.90 35.61 15.96
C ASN A 607 -16.05 34.41 15.00
N SER A 608 -15.07 33.52 15.00
CA SER A 608 -15.21 32.20 14.36
C SER A 608 -15.93 31.27 15.34
N PRO A 609 -17.05 30.62 14.97
CA PRO A 609 -17.69 29.63 15.82
C PRO A 609 -16.84 28.34 15.89
N PRO A 610 -16.98 27.54 16.97
CA PRO A 610 -16.05 26.47 17.29
C PRO A 610 -16.12 25.33 16.28
N LEU A 611 -14.94 24.88 15.85
CA LEU A 611 -14.71 23.63 15.11
C LEU A 611 -15.26 22.46 15.93
N VAL A 612 -16.38 21.89 15.49
CA VAL A 612 -16.91 20.64 16.05
C VAL A 612 -15.99 19.51 15.61
N ARG A 613 -15.32 18.89 16.59
CA ARG A 613 -14.52 17.68 16.45
C ARG A 613 -15.43 16.50 16.08
N GLY A 614 -15.32 16.02 14.85
CA GLY A 614 -15.75 14.69 14.42
C GLY A 614 -14.59 14.04 13.68
N GLY A 615 -14.08 12.93 14.21
CA GLY A 615 -12.90 12.24 13.67
C GLY A 615 -13.16 11.67 12.28
N TRP A 616 -12.41 12.14 11.29
CA TRP A 616 -12.34 11.51 9.97
C TRP A 616 -11.17 10.52 9.98
N GLY A 617 -11.49 9.29 10.34
CA GLY A 617 -10.65 8.09 10.19
C GLY A 617 -11.34 6.92 9.48
N ASP A 618 -12.64 7.03 9.18
CA ASP A 618 -13.46 5.85 8.84
C ASP A 618 -14.04 5.83 7.42
N LEU A 619 -13.79 6.85 6.57
CA LEU A 619 -14.57 6.97 5.32
C LEU A 619 -14.10 6.13 4.12
N LEU A 620 -13.00 5.39 4.21
CA LEU A 620 -12.68 4.34 3.23
C LEU A 620 -11.86 3.22 3.93
N ARG A 621 -12.50 2.49 4.84
CA ARG A 621 -11.96 1.16 5.21
C ARG A 621 -12.13 0.23 4.02
N PRO A 622 -11.11 -0.56 3.65
CA PRO A 622 -11.19 -1.44 2.50
C PRO A 622 -12.46 -2.30 2.52
N LEU A 623 -13.24 -2.24 1.45
CA LEU A 623 -14.23 -3.27 1.18
C LEU A 623 -13.53 -4.63 1.06
N PRO A 624 -14.23 -5.75 1.30
CA PRO A 624 -13.68 -7.07 1.00
C PRO A 624 -13.14 -7.13 -0.45
N PHE A 625 -12.04 -7.85 -0.63
CA PHE A 625 -11.52 -8.19 -1.97
C PHE A 625 -12.42 -9.20 -2.66
N TYR A 626 -12.28 -9.40 -3.97
CA TYR A 626 -12.92 -10.55 -4.60
C TYR A 626 -12.49 -11.87 -3.94
N SER A 627 -13.41 -12.82 -3.87
CA SER A 627 -13.05 -14.21 -3.64
C SER A 627 -12.45 -14.78 -4.91
N LEU A 628 -11.28 -15.39 -4.80
CA LEU A 628 -10.65 -16.18 -5.84
C LEU A 628 -10.95 -17.66 -5.57
N ASP A 629 -11.31 -18.41 -6.61
CA ASP A 629 -11.53 -19.85 -6.52
C ASP A 629 -10.17 -20.55 -6.67
N LYS A 630 -9.37 -20.48 -5.61
CA LYS A 630 -8.03 -21.09 -5.62
C LYS A 630 -8.15 -22.59 -5.77
N VAL A 631 -7.54 -23.11 -6.83
CA VAL A 631 -7.45 -24.55 -7.08
C VAL A 631 -6.06 -25.01 -6.63
N ARG A 632 -5.98 -26.14 -5.93
CA ARG A 632 -4.72 -26.87 -5.78
C ARG A 632 -4.40 -27.51 -7.12
N ASN A 633 -3.59 -26.86 -7.93
CA ASN A 633 -3.02 -27.52 -9.10
C ASN A 633 -1.78 -28.29 -8.62
N MET A 634 -1.86 -29.61 -8.82
CA MET A 634 -1.08 -30.70 -8.19
C MET A 634 0.41 -30.44 -8.01
#